data_AF-A0A520QFC6-F1
#
_entry.id   AF-A0A520QFC6-F1
#
_cell.length_a   1.000
_cell.length_b   1.000
_cell.length_c   1.000
_cell.angle_alpha   90.00
_cell.angle_beta   90.00
_cell.angle_gamma   90.00
#
_symmetry.space_group_name_H-M   'P 1'
#
loop_
_entity.id
_entity.type
_entity.pdbx_description
1 polymer ?
#
loop_
_entity_poly.entity_id
_entity_poly.type
_entity_poly.pdbx_seq_one_letter_code
_entity_poly.pdbx_strand_id
1 'polypeptide(L)'
;MKSVMALALAGSSFSAAQDALQWRVEDGGNGHWYQMRVEQVTISQHRTVADAVGAHFVTITSAEEGVFVDQLRDAIANIAFVTGGYQDAAAPDYSEPAGGWFWETGEPMDYMGWGIDYEGIQTPANDSLGTDAEILGIRWQDDTVWTDVDETIEWGAMLEWSSDCNNDGIVDYGQILDGSLQDYDQDNIPDICEAKQWSEAEGGNGHWYLYQQDTAVGSVCWSEALARSRAVGGDLVSLTSAAEEDFVRLMDDCLDAPWIGYQGEGLPWSDGEPVVYTNWLSGQPSGDGPHATMTCAPSEAGWNDIGGPSGCWPNLNFWMSEWSADCNNDGIVDFGQILSGTLTDSDLNGIPDQCELGACCIGTSCVVALSSSCDAAGGQFSGVGSTCGSIVCEPAVDACPGDITDDGQVDFTDLLIIVSTWGPCSDG
;
A
#
# COMPACT_ATOMS: atom_id res chain seq x y z
N MET A 1 -13.81 23.08 21.94
CA MET A 1 -15.19 22.69 21.62
C MET A 1 -15.48 23.03 20.16
N LYS A 2 -15.01 22.18 19.24
CA LYS A 2 -15.61 22.05 17.91
C LYS A 2 -16.38 20.74 17.95
N SER A 3 -17.64 20.79 17.52
CA SER A 3 -18.59 19.70 17.60
C SER A 3 -18.27 18.69 16.50
N VAL A 4 -17.99 17.44 16.84
CA VAL A 4 -18.02 16.32 15.87
C VAL A 4 -19.49 15.91 15.73
N MET A 5 -20.02 15.96 14.51
CA MET A 5 -21.39 15.55 14.19
C MET A 5 -21.38 14.04 13.92
N ALA A 6 -21.98 13.26 14.82
CA ALA A 6 -22.27 11.84 14.59
C ALA A 6 -23.53 11.70 13.70
N LEU A 7 -23.44 10.88 12.65
CA LEU A 7 -24.55 10.51 11.78
C LEU A 7 -25.01 9.10 12.16
N ALA A 8 -26.31 8.92 12.37
CA ALA A 8 -26.88 7.63 12.78
C ALA A 8 -27.47 6.88 11.57
N LEU A 9 -27.26 5.56 11.50
CA LEU A 9 -27.96 4.67 10.56
C LEU A 9 -28.53 3.42 11.25
N ALA A 10 -29.65 2.95 10.72
CA ALA A 10 -30.45 1.85 11.24
C ALA A 10 -30.62 0.74 10.20
N GLY A 11 -30.43 -0.51 10.64
CA GLY A 11 -31.26 -1.68 10.32
C GLY A 11 -30.94 -2.52 9.07
N SER A 12 -30.30 -3.68 9.32
CA SER A 12 -30.29 -4.98 8.58
C SER A 12 -29.98 -4.93 7.08
N SER A 13 -28.99 -5.64 6.53
CA SER A 13 -28.53 -7.02 6.72
C SER A 13 -27.10 -7.13 6.15
N PHE A 14 -26.24 -7.97 6.74
CA PHE A 14 -24.82 -8.20 6.43
C PHE A 14 -24.24 -7.38 5.26
N SER A 15 -23.66 -6.24 5.62
CA SER A 15 -22.72 -5.45 4.84
C SER A 15 -21.84 -4.78 5.91
N ALA A 16 -20.61 -5.26 6.05
CA ALA A 16 -19.61 -4.60 6.87
C ALA A 16 -19.22 -3.32 6.12
N ALA A 17 -19.96 -2.25 6.36
CA ALA A 17 -19.59 -0.93 5.91
C ALA A 17 -19.48 -0.02 7.12
N GLN A 18 -18.22 0.31 7.43
CA GLN A 18 -17.72 1.66 7.70
C GLN A 18 -18.39 2.43 8.84
N ASP A 19 -17.65 2.57 9.94
CA ASP A 19 -17.50 3.85 10.66
C ASP A 19 -16.14 3.80 11.39
N ALA A 20 -15.09 3.35 10.69
CA ALA A 20 -13.73 3.58 11.18
C ALA A 20 -13.49 5.10 11.21
N LEU A 21 -12.95 5.61 12.31
CA LEU A 21 -12.67 7.02 12.49
C LEU A 21 -11.17 7.26 12.43
N GLN A 22 -10.74 8.17 11.56
CA GLN A 22 -9.35 8.60 11.53
C GLN A 22 -9.03 9.51 12.71
N TRP A 23 -7.94 9.20 13.44
CA TRP A 23 -7.33 10.16 14.36
C TRP A 23 -6.34 11.05 13.61
N ARG A 24 -6.87 12.09 12.97
CA ARG A 24 -6.15 12.92 12.01
C ARG A 24 -4.91 13.59 12.61
N VAL A 25 -3.82 13.60 11.85
CA VAL A 25 -2.57 14.26 12.24
C VAL A 25 -2.78 15.75 12.48
N GLU A 26 -3.60 16.44 11.68
CA GLU A 26 -3.89 17.86 11.89
C GLU A 26 -4.68 18.17 13.16
N ASP A 27 -5.34 17.17 13.74
CA ASP A 27 -6.03 17.27 15.03
C ASP A 27 -5.14 16.83 16.22
N GLY A 28 -3.87 16.49 15.94
CA GLY A 28 -2.90 16.01 16.94
C GLY A 28 -2.87 14.49 17.10
N GLY A 29 -3.41 13.73 16.15
CA GLY A 29 -3.34 12.27 16.12
C GLY A 29 -2.18 11.70 15.34
N ASN A 30 -2.19 10.37 15.18
CA ASN A 30 -1.17 9.59 14.48
C ASN A 30 -1.55 9.25 13.03
N GLY A 31 -2.75 9.62 12.58
CA GLY A 31 -3.24 9.33 11.23
C GLY A 31 -3.89 7.96 11.06
N HIS A 32 -3.85 7.11 12.10
CA HIS A 32 -4.44 5.78 12.12
C HIS A 32 -5.97 5.84 12.11
N TRP A 33 -6.60 4.73 11.74
CA TRP A 33 -8.05 4.57 11.70
C TRP A 33 -8.51 3.56 12.75
N TYR A 34 -9.61 3.86 13.44
CA TYR A 34 -10.08 3.07 14.58
C TYR A 34 -11.54 2.69 14.46
N GLN A 35 -11.89 1.46 14.79
CA GLN A 35 -13.27 0.98 14.80
C GLN A 35 -13.62 0.21 16.07
N MET A 36 -14.68 0.65 16.75
CA MET A 36 -15.23 -0.09 17.88
C MET A 36 -16.16 -1.21 17.42
N ARG A 37 -15.86 -2.43 17.82
CA ARG A 37 -16.68 -3.63 17.63
C ARG A 37 -17.44 -3.92 18.91
N VAL A 38 -18.77 -3.84 18.82
CA VAL A 38 -19.66 -3.92 19.99
C VAL A 38 -20.17 -5.33 20.27
N GLU A 39 -19.99 -6.25 19.32
CA GLU A 39 -20.33 -7.66 19.49
C GLU A 39 -19.56 -8.24 20.68
N GLN A 40 -20.29 -8.83 21.63
CA GLN A 40 -19.71 -9.55 22.77
C GLN A 40 -19.45 -10.99 22.34
N VAL A 41 -18.27 -11.22 21.79
CA VAL A 41 -17.82 -12.51 21.23
C VAL A 41 -16.37 -12.78 21.67
N THR A 42 -15.87 -13.99 21.46
CA THR A 42 -14.51 -14.33 21.89
C THR A 42 -13.46 -13.57 21.10
N ILE A 43 -12.27 -13.42 21.67
CA ILE A 43 -11.13 -12.76 21.04
C ILE A 43 -10.77 -13.41 19.71
N SER A 44 -10.80 -14.74 19.65
CA SER A 44 -10.56 -15.50 18.41
C SER A 44 -11.55 -15.15 17.30
N GLN A 45 -12.81 -14.89 17.63
CA GLN A 45 -13.83 -14.48 16.67
C GLN A 45 -13.58 -13.05 16.18
N HIS A 46 -13.21 -12.13 17.08
CA HIS A 46 -12.83 -10.78 16.67
C HIS A 46 -11.56 -10.78 15.80
N ARG A 47 -10.56 -11.61 16.13
CA ARG A 47 -9.33 -11.75 15.37
C ARG A 47 -9.58 -12.22 13.94
N THR A 48 -10.43 -13.24 13.77
CA THR A 48 -10.86 -13.68 12.42
C THR A 48 -11.44 -12.52 11.61
N VAL A 49 -12.16 -11.59 12.24
CA VAL A 49 -12.70 -10.43 11.52
C VAL A 49 -11.65 -9.36 11.29
N ALA A 50 -10.74 -9.11 12.23
CA ALA A 50 -9.64 -8.16 12.07
C ALA A 50 -8.72 -8.56 10.91
N ASP A 51 -8.27 -9.81 10.91
CA ASP A 51 -7.41 -10.39 9.87
C ASP A 51 -8.08 -10.30 8.49
N ALA A 52 -9.40 -10.58 8.42
CA ALA A 52 -10.16 -10.55 7.18
C ALA A 52 -10.47 -9.14 6.66
N VAL A 53 -10.11 -8.08 7.40
CA VAL A 53 -10.28 -6.69 6.97
C VAL A 53 -8.98 -5.89 7.01
N GLY A 54 -7.82 -6.56 7.08
CA GLY A 54 -6.52 -5.90 7.16
C GLY A 54 -6.29 -5.07 8.41
N ALA A 55 -7.08 -5.28 9.47
CA ALA A 55 -6.93 -4.57 10.74
C ALA A 55 -6.17 -5.42 11.76
N HIS A 56 -5.64 -4.77 12.78
CA HIS A 56 -5.19 -5.41 14.00
C HIS A 56 -6.01 -4.90 15.20
N PHE A 57 -5.87 -5.53 16.36
CA PHE A 57 -6.43 -4.96 17.58
C PHE A 57 -5.66 -3.73 17.99
N VAL A 58 -6.36 -2.75 18.56
CA VAL A 58 -5.79 -1.47 18.93
C VAL A 58 -4.55 -1.64 19.81
N THR A 59 -3.52 -0.88 19.47
CA THR A 59 -2.36 -0.66 20.33
C THR A 59 -2.43 0.76 20.85
N ILE A 60 -1.99 0.98 22.09
CA ILE A 60 -2.09 2.29 22.73
C ILE A 60 -0.69 2.68 23.19
N THR A 61 -0.04 3.50 22.39
CA THR A 61 1.37 3.88 22.55
C THR A 61 1.54 5.24 23.22
N SER A 62 0.45 6.00 23.40
CA SER A 62 0.47 7.30 24.06
C SER A 62 -0.76 7.57 24.95
N ALA A 63 -0.62 8.55 25.85
CA ALA A 63 -1.72 8.98 26.70
C ALA A 63 -2.84 9.67 25.89
N GLU A 64 -2.44 10.44 24.87
CA GLU A 64 -3.34 11.13 23.96
C GLU A 64 -4.17 10.13 23.14
N GLU A 65 -3.56 9.04 22.70
CA GLU A 65 -4.23 7.93 22.00
C GLU A 65 -5.23 7.23 22.89
N GLY A 66 -4.84 6.91 24.13
CA GLY A 66 -5.74 6.32 25.12
C GLY A 66 -6.99 7.19 25.33
N VAL A 67 -6.82 8.51 25.42
CA VAL A 67 -7.94 9.45 25.52
C VAL A 67 -8.82 9.43 24.28
N PHE A 68 -8.24 9.34 23.08
CA PHE A 68 -9.00 9.25 21.83
C PHE A 68 -9.81 7.94 21.76
N VAL A 69 -9.18 6.80 22.03
CA VAL A 69 -9.80 5.47 22.05
C VAL A 69 -10.96 5.43 23.07
N ASP A 70 -10.76 5.98 24.27
CA ASP A 70 -11.79 6.08 25.29
C ASP A 70 -12.99 6.93 24.84
N GLN A 71 -12.73 8.08 24.19
CA GLN A 71 -13.79 8.95 23.66
C GLN A 71 -14.56 8.26 22.53
N LEU A 72 -13.87 7.53 21.66
CA LEU A 72 -14.48 6.77 20.58
C LEU A 72 -15.39 5.66 21.13
N ARG A 73 -14.90 4.86 22.08
CA ARG A 73 -15.70 3.88 22.81
C ARG A 73 -16.94 4.55 23.40
N ASP A 74 -16.77 5.61 24.20
CA ASP A 74 -17.87 6.25 24.93
C ASP A 74 -18.94 6.85 24.00
N ALA A 75 -18.53 7.31 22.81
CA ALA A 75 -19.44 7.80 21.78
C ALA A 75 -20.26 6.69 21.11
N ILE A 76 -19.69 5.49 20.96
CA ILE A 76 -20.32 4.36 20.25
C ILE A 76 -21.07 3.44 21.23
N ALA A 77 -20.35 2.86 22.17
CA ALA A 77 -20.87 1.95 23.17
C ALA A 77 -19.96 1.95 24.40
N ASN A 78 -20.47 2.41 25.53
CA ASN A 78 -19.78 2.36 26.82
C ASN A 78 -19.75 0.91 27.36
N ILE A 79 -18.85 0.09 26.81
CA ILE A 79 -18.64 -1.33 27.11
C ILE A 79 -17.16 -1.64 27.28
N ALA A 80 -16.84 -2.76 27.91
CA ALA A 80 -15.46 -3.26 27.96
C ALA A 80 -15.03 -3.83 26.60
N PHE A 81 -13.74 -3.76 26.30
CA PHE A 81 -13.18 -4.24 25.04
C PHE A 81 -11.77 -4.80 25.19
N VAL A 82 -11.40 -5.67 24.26
CA VAL A 82 -10.05 -6.25 24.14
C VAL A 82 -9.17 -5.42 23.21
N THR A 83 -7.86 -5.46 23.47
CA THR A 83 -6.81 -4.74 22.74
C THR A 83 -5.79 -5.73 22.17
N GLY A 84 -4.79 -5.24 21.42
CA GLY A 84 -3.70 -6.06 20.88
C GLY A 84 -2.61 -6.40 21.90
N GLY A 85 -2.81 -6.04 23.17
CA GLY A 85 -1.84 -6.31 24.22
C GLY A 85 -1.91 -7.76 24.68
N TYR A 86 -0.77 -8.41 24.78
CA TYR A 86 -0.68 -9.79 25.29
C TYR A 86 0.55 -9.99 26.17
N GLN A 87 0.53 -11.01 27.01
CA GLN A 87 1.64 -11.39 27.87
C GLN A 87 2.38 -12.61 27.31
N ASP A 88 3.70 -12.49 27.13
CA ASP A 88 4.57 -13.57 26.66
C ASP A 88 5.31 -14.24 27.84
N ALA A 89 4.96 -15.49 28.13
CA ALA A 89 5.60 -16.29 29.17
C ALA A 89 7.08 -16.64 28.88
N ALA A 90 7.53 -16.49 27.63
CA ALA A 90 8.93 -16.68 27.25
C ALA A 90 9.77 -15.39 27.40
N ALA A 91 9.14 -14.26 27.70
CA ALA A 91 9.82 -12.98 27.82
C ALA A 91 10.86 -12.99 28.96
N PRO A 92 12.04 -12.37 28.78
CA PRO A 92 13.07 -12.33 29.83
C PRO A 92 12.63 -11.67 31.14
N ASP A 93 11.67 -10.74 31.06
CA ASP A 93 11.09 -9.98 32.16
C ASP A 93 9.70 -10.50 32.57
N TYR A 94 9.27 -11.66 32.07
CA TYR A 94 8.00 -12.26 32.44
C TYR A 94 7.88 -12.41 33.96
N SER A 95 6.85 -11.79 34.52
CA SER A 95 6.33 -12.15 35.82
C SER A 95 4.82 -11.99 35.84
N GLU A 96 4.14 -12.88 36.54
CA GLU A 96 2.69 -12.79 36.69
C GLU A 96 2.36 -12.00 37.96
N PRO A 97 1.43 -11.03 37.91
CA PRO A 97 0.69 -10.55 36.73
C PRO A 97 1.43 -9.47 35.92
N ALA A 98 2.60 -9.02 36.38
CA ALA A 98 3.31 -7.85 35.85
C ALA A 98 4.60 -8.18 35.10
N GLY A 99 4.79 -7.67 33.89
CA GLY A 99 6.02 -7.88 33.08
C GLY A 99 5.80 -8.85 31.91
N GLY A 100 6.62 -8.76 30.87
CA GLY A 100 6.45 -9.56 29.66
C GLY A 100 5.21 -9.19 28.82
N TRP A 101 4.72 -7.95 28.90
CA TRP A 101 3.60 -7.47 28.08
C TRP A 101 4.11 -6.83 26.78
N PHE A 102 3.44 -7.14 25.67
CA PHE A 102 3.78 -6.67 24.32
C PHE A 102 2.52 -6.28 23.56
N TRP A 103 2.68 -5.36 22.60
CA TRP A 103 1.71 -5.13 21.55
C TRP A 103 1.91 -6.13 20.41
N GLU A 104 0.83 -6.64 19.82
CA GLU A 104 0.91 -7.57 18.69
C GLU A 104 1.57 -6.97 17.43
N THR A 105 1.61 -5.65 17.31
CA THR A 105 2.32 -4.91 16.26
C THR A 105 3.84 -4.86 16.47
N GLY A 106 4.33 -5.27 17.66
CA GLY A 106 5.74 -5.18 18.04
C GLY A 106 6.18 -3.80 18.53
N GLU A 107 5.25 -2.84 18.62
CA GLU A 107 5.52 -1.51 19.19
C GLU A 107 5.93 -1.61 20.67
N PRO A 108 6.82 -0.72 21.14
CA PRO A 108 7.22 -0.71 22.53
C PRO A 108 6.05 -0.33 23.44
N MET A 109 5.85 -1.11 24.50
CA MET A 109 4.82 -0.84 25.50
C MET A 109 5.33 0.15 26.58
N ASP A 110 5.74 1.34 26.15
CA ASP A 110 6.30 2.38 27.03
C ASP A 110 5.21 3.17 27.80
N TYR A 111 4.01 3.21 27.25
CA TYR A 111 2.82 3.77 27.90
C TYR A 111 1.99 2.65 28.52
N MET A 112 1.68 2.79 29.81
CA MET A 112 0.97 1.77 30.59
C MET A 112 -0.18 2.41 31.37
N GLY A 113 -1.41 2.05 31.03
CA GLY A 113 -2.65 2.54 31.63
C GLY A 113 -3.25 1.63 32.72
N TRP A 114 -2.40 0.92 33.48
CA TRP A 114 -2.88 -0.06 34.48
C TRP A 114 -3.80 0.53 35.53
N GLY A 115 -4.82 -0.26 35.88
CA GLY A 115 -5.70 0.07 36.99
C GLY A 115 -5.01 0.08 38.34
N ILE A 116 -5.61 0.85 39.24
CA ILE A 116 -5.23 0.89 40.65
C ILE A 116 -6.08 -0.14 41.41
N ASP A 117 -5.44 -1.05 42.13
CA ASP A 117 -6.14 -2.02 42.97
C ASP A 117 -6.70 -1.41 44.27
N TYR A 118 -7.36 -2.22 45.09
CA TYR A 118 -7.94 -1.79 46.37
C TYR A 118 -6.90 -1.34 47.41
N GLU A 119 -5.62 -1.63 47.19
CA GLU A 119 -4.49 -1.20 48.02
C GLU A 119 -3.82 0.07 47.49
N GLY A 120 -4.27 0.62 46.35
CA GLY A 120 -3.70 1.81 45.75
C GLY A 120 -2.48 1.54 44.87
N ILE A 121 -2.25 0.28 44.46
CA ILE A 121 -1.12 -0.13 43.62
C ILE A 121 -1.58 -0.22 42.17
N GLN A 122 -0.83 0.39 41.24
CA GLN A 122 -1.02 0.15 39.81
C GLN A 122 -0.54 -1.26 39.46
N THR A 123 -1.47 -2.12 39.04
CA THR A 123 -1.18 -3.52 38.71
C THR A 123 -2.17 -4.05 37.67
N PRO A 124 -1.71 -4.94 36.77
CA PRO A 124 -2.60 -5.65 35.82
C PRO A 124 -3.70 -6.44 36.52
N ALA A 125 -3.36 -7.17 37.61
CA ALA A 125 -4.29 -8.02 38.37
C ALA A 125 -5.28 -7.23 39.24
N ASN A 126 -6.12 -6.44 38.61
CA ASN A 126 -7.15 -5.64 39.26
C ASN A 126 -8.53 -6.30 39.20
N ASP A 127 -8.59 -7.57 38.80
CA ASP A 127 -9.77 -8.41 38.93
C ASP A 127 -9.52 -9.58 39.90
N SER A 128 -10.60 -10.01 40.54
CA SER A 128 -10.59 -11.13 41.47
C SER A 128 -10.92 -12.46 40.77
N LEU A 129 -10.65 -12.59 39.46
CA LEU A 129 -11.04 -13.74 38.64
C LEU A 129 -9.93 -14.81 38.50
N GLY A 130 -8.68 -14.50 38.84
CA GLY A 130 -7.69 -15.50 39.26
C GLY A 130 -7.40 -16.64 38.27
N THR A 131 -7.45 -16.34 36.98
CA THR A 131 -6.95 -17.20 35.89
C THR A 131 -5.67 -16.59 35.35
N ASP A 132 -4.68 -17.43 34.99
CA ASP A 132 -3.51 -17.02 34.19
C ASP A 132 -4.07 -16.34 32.92
N ALA A 133 -4.05 -15.01 32.87
CA ALA A 133 -4.76 -14.22 31.87
C ALA A 133 -3.72 -13.47 31.03
N GLU A 134 -3.61 -13.83 29.76
CA GLU A 134 -2.54 -13.36 28.88
C GLU A 134 -2.95 -12.23 27.96
N ILE A 135 -4.19 -11.73 28.01
CA ILE A 135 -4.69 -10.71 27.08
C ILE A 135 -5.04 -9.41 27.81
N LEU A 136 -4.76 -8.27 27.17
CA LEU A 136 -5.05 -6.95 27.69
C LEU A 136 -6.45 -6.47 27.28
N GLY A 137 -7.30 -6.23 28.27
CA GLY A 137 -8.62 -5.61 28.11
C GLY A 137 -8.73 -4.26 28.83
N ILE A 138 -9.70 -3.45 28.41
CA ILE A 138 -10.04 -2.18 29.05
C ILE A 138 -11.48 -2.25 29.58
N ARG A 139 -11.65 -1.98 30.88
CA ARG A 139 -12.95 -2.06 31.58
C ARG A 139 -13.82 -0.82 31.36
N TRP A 140 -15.10 -0.95 31.75
CA TRP A 140 -16.11 0.12 31.64
C TRP A 140 -15.90 1.30 32.62
N GLN A 141 -16.67 2.35 32.35
CA GLN A 141 -16.54 3.79 32.64
C GLN A 141 -15.93 4.36 33.94
N ASP A 142 -15.83 3.66 35.07
CA ASP A 142 -15.49 4.38 36.31
C ASP A 142 -13.98 4.61 36.50
N ASP A 143 -13.13 3.79 35.88
CA ASP A 143 -11.67 3.91 36.04
C ASP A 143 -10.84 3.70 34.74
N THR A 144 -11.47 3.37 33.59
CA THR A 144 -10.82 3.08 32.27
C THR A 144 -9.49 2.34 32.42
N VAL A 145 -9.53 1.26 33.19
CA VAL A 145 -8.33 0.55 33.61
C VAL A 145 -8.02 -0.57 32.66
N TRP A 146 -6.74 -0.67 32.34
CA TRP A 146 -6.20 -1.85 31.70
C TRP A 146 -6.19 -3.00 32.71
N THR A 147 -6.63 -4.17 32.27
CA THR A 147 -6.71 -5.41 33.06
C THR A 147 -6.30 -6.56 32.17
N ASP A 148 -5.72 -7.58 32.78
CA ASP A 148 -5.60 -8.89 32.15
C ASP A 148 -6.99 -9.57 32.05
N VAL A 149 -7.22 -10.30 30.95
CA VAL A 149 -8.43 -11.09 30.69
C VAL A 149 -8.08 -12.41 30.00
N ASP A 150 -8.92 -13.42 30.22
CA ASP A 150 -8.80 -14.74 29.59
C ASP A 150 -9.24 -14.73 28.11
N GLU A 151 -8.67 -15.60 27.28
CA GLU A 151 -8.95 -15.69 25.84
C GLU A 151 -10.42 -16.02 25.51
N THR A 152 -11.15 -16.63 26.46
CA THR A 152 -12.56 -16.98 26.28
C THR A 152 -13.53 -15.87 26.64
N ILE A 153 -13.03 -14.70 27.08
CA ILE A 153 -13.87 -13.56 27.42
C ILE A 153 -14.69 -13.09 26.22
N GLU A 154 -15.96 -12.80 26.45
CA GLU A 154 -16.88 -12.30 25.42
C GLU A 154 -17.09 -10.79 25.61
N TRP A 155 -16.13 -10.00 25.14
CA TRP A 155 -16.15 -8.53 25.19
C TRP A 155 -16.20 -7.91 23.78
N GLY A 156 -16.30 -6.58 23.72
CA GLY A 156 -16.09 -5.86 22.45
C GLY A 156 -14.61 -5.90 22.06
N ALA A 157 -14.27 -5.34 20.91
CA ALA A 157 -12.89 -5.15 20.49
C ALA A 157 -12.74 -3.74 19.87
N MET A 158 -11.55 -3.16 19.98
CA MET A 158 -11.21 -1.98 19.19
C MET A 158 -10.23 -2.43 18.10
N LEU A 159 -10.59 -2.19 16.85
CA LEU A 159 -9.75 -2.46 15.69
C LEU A 159 -9.02 -1.20 15.28
N GLU A 160 -7.85 -1.37 14.68
CA GLU A 160 -6.97 -0.32 14.21
C GLU A 160 -6.37 -0.67 12.85
N TRP A 161 -6.32 0.32 11.96
CA TRP A 161 -5.52 0.30 10.74
C TRP A 161 -4.42 1.34 10.86
N SER A 162 -3.19 0.87 10.78
CA SER A 162 -1.96 1.67 10.89
C SER A 162 -0.92 1.32 9.82
N SER A 163 -1.17 0.30 9.00
CA SER A 163 -0.26 -0.13 7.94
C SER A 163 -0.05 0.97 6.90
N ASP A 164 1.20 1.07 6.47
CA ASP A 164 1.71 1.94 5.40
C ASP A 164 2.74 1.09 4.65
N CYS A 165 2.25 0.19 3.79
CA CYS A 165 3.07 -0.85 3.17
C CYS A 165 3.99 -0.31 2.08
N ASN A 166 3.66 0.86 1.52
CA ASN A 166 4.46 1.55 0.52
C ASN A 166 5.37 2.64 1.12
N ASN A 167 5.29 2.85 2.43
CA ASN A 167 6.13 3.75 3.21
C ASN A 167 6.08 5.21 2.71
N ASP A 168 4.90 5.64 2.25
CA ASP A 168 4.67 7.00 1.75
C ASP A 168 4.27 8.00 2.87
N GLY A 169 4.06 7.49 4.10
CA GLY A 169 3.69 8.24 5.28
C GLY A 169 2.18 8.44 5.45
N ILE A 170 1.36 7.80 4.63
CA ILE A 170 -0.10 7.80 4.70
C ILE A 170 -0.55 6.37 5.05
N VAL A 171 -1.55 6.25 5.92
CA VAL A 171 -2.12 4.94 6.27
C VAL A 171 -2.92 4.40 5.09
N ASP A 172 -2.59 3.18 4.67
CA ASP A 172 -3.12 2.47 3.51
C ASP A 172 -4.66 2.45 3.48
N TYR A 173 -5.30 2.18 4.62
CA TYR A 173 -6.76 2.18 4.75
C TYR A 173 -7.39 3.51 4.30
N GLY A 174 -6.73 4.64 4.60
CA GLY A 174 -7.19 5.96 4.16
C GLY A 174 -7.10 6.15 2.64
N GLN A 175 -6.06 5.59 2.02
CA GLN A 175 -5.81 5.66 0.58
C GLN A 175 -6.78 4.78 -0.22
N ILE A 176 -7.19 3.65 0.34
CA ILE A 176 -8.29 2.85 -0.22
C ILE A 176 -9.58 3.68 -0.25
N LEU A 177 -9.90 4.38 0.86
CA LEU A 177 -11.13 5.17 0.98
C LEU A 177 -11.18 6.37 0.02
N ASP A 178 -10.05 7.00 -0.27
CA ASP A 178 -9.97 8.12 -1.22
C ASP A 178 -9.73 7.68 -2.69
N GLY A 179 -9.44 6.39 -2.88
CA GLY A 179 -9.27 5.75 -4.19
C GLY A 179 -7.87 5.93 -4.79
N SER A 180 -6.88 6.36 -4.02
CA SER A 180 -5.49 6.44 -4.45
C SER A 180 -4.83 5.06 -4.56
N LEU A 181 -5.19 4.12 -3.69
CA LEU A 181 -4.78 2.71 -3.78
C LEU A 181 -5.95 1.82 -4.19
N GLN A 182 -5.65 0.76 -4.96
CA GLN A 182 -6.63 -0.24 -5.39
C GLN A 182 -6.79 -1.34 -4.34
N ASP A 183 -8.03 -1.80 -4.20
CA ASP A 183 -8.48 -2.91 -3.34
C ASP A 183 -9.62 -3.59 -4.11
N TYR A 184 -9.26 -4.53 -4.99
CA TYR A 184 -10.22 -5.14 -5.92
C TYR A 184 -11.10 -6.18 -5.25
N ASP A 185 -10.60 -6.84 -4.21
CA ASP A 185 -11.32 -7.89 -3.50
C ASP A 185 -12.15 -7.38 -2.31
N GLN A 186 -11.92 -6.12 -1.91
CA GLN A 186 -12.61 -5.36 -0.85
C GLN A 186 -12.30 -5.87 0.56
N ASP A 187 -11.09 -6.36 0.78
CA ASP A 187 -10.61 -6.78 2.09
C ASP A 187 -9.99 -5.63 2.91
N ASN A 188 -9.92 -4.41 2.38
CA ASN A 188 -9.31 -3.22 2.98
C ASN A 188 -7.78 -3.31 3.19
N ILE A 189 -7.12 -4.23 2.48
CA ILE A 189 -5.68 -4.24 2.25
C ILE A 189 -5.48 -3.79 0.80
N PRO A 190 -4.58 -2.83 0.51
CA PRO A 190 -4.31 -2.50 -0.87
C PRO A 190 -3.71 -3.69 -1.61
N ASP A 191 -4.14 -3.91 -2.86
CA ASP A 191 -3.67 -5.02 -3.71
C ASP A 191 -2.12 -5.05 -3.80
N ILE A 192 -1.49 -3.87 -3.82
CA ILE A 192 -0.02 -3.74 -3.87
C ILE A 192 0.69 -4.30 -2.63
N CYS A 193 0.02 -4.31 -1.48
CA CYS A 193 0.56 -4.80 -0.21
C CYS A 193 0.48 -6.33 -0.10
N GLU A 194 -0.31 -6.97 -0.95
CA GLU A 194 -0.47 -8.42 -0.98
C GLU A 194 0.61 -9.09 -1.82
N ALA A 195 1.25 -8.35 -2.71
CA ALA A 195 2.28 -8.84 -3.63
C ALA A 195 3.43 -9.55 -2.89
N LYS A 196 3.88 -10.68 -3.45
CA LYS A 196 4.96 -11.51 -2.88
C LYS A 196 6.17 -11.53 -3.79
N GLN A 197 7.35 -11.37 -3.21
CA GLN A 197 8.61 -11.53 -3.92
C GLN A 197 9.03 -13.00 -4.00
N TRP A 198 9.43 -13.47 -5.18
CA TRP A 198 10.21 -14.70 -5.28
C TRP A 198 11.70 -14.39 -5.13
N SER A 199 12.16 -14.31 -3.89
CA SER A 199 13.49 -13.79 -3.60
C SER A 199 14.62 -14.66 -4.19
N GLU A 200 15.69 -14.04 -4.68
CA GLU A 200 16.88 -14.77 -5.13
C GLU A 200 17.51 -15.61 -4.00
N ALA A 201 17.37 -15.16 -2.75
CA ALA A 201 17.84 -15.88 -1.56
C ALA A 201 17.14 -17.23 -1.37
N GLU A 202 15.90 -17.35 -1.83
CA GLU A 202 15.10 -18.57 -1.82
C GLU A 202 15.18 -19.35 -3.14
N GLY A 203 16.08 -18.93 -4.05
CA GLY A 203 16.30 -19.55 -5.35
C GLY A 203 15.38 -19.04 -6.46
N GLY A 204 14.73 -17.89 -6.24
CA GLY A 204 13.92 -17.20 -7.23
C GLY A 204 14.68 -16.26 -8.16
N ASN A 205 13.91 -15.47 -8.91
CA ASN A 205 14.39 -14.49 -9.89
C ASN A 205 14.34 -13.04 -9.36
N GLY A 206 13.92 -12.82 -8.12
CA GLY A 206 13.80 -11.49 -7.52
C GLY A 206 12.55 -10.71 -7.93
N HIS A 207 11.72 -11.28 -8.82
CA HIS A 207 10.47 -10.68 -9.28
C HIS A 207 9.40 -10.67 -8.18
N TRP A 208 8.41 -9.82 -8.36
CA TRP A 208 7.22 -9.74 -7.49
C TRP A 208 5.99 -10.23 -8.23
N TYR A 209 5.09 -10.88 -7.50
CA TYR A 209 3.90 -11.52 -8.07
C TYR A 209 2.67 -11.20 -7.22
N LEU A 210 1.53 -11.03 -7.88
CA LEU A 210 0.27 -10.74 -7.20
C LEU A 210 -0.90 -11.45 -7.88
N TYR A 211 -1.60 -12.29 -7.11
CA TYR A 211 -2.91 -12.80 -7.46
C TYR A 211 -3.95 -11.71 -7.18
N GLN A 212 -4.81 -11.41 -8.14
CA GLN A 212 -5.89 -10.43 -7.95
C GLN A 212 -7.25 -11.04 -8.31
N GLN A 213 -8.27 -10.59 -7.58
CA GLN A 213 -9.67 -10.84 -7.87
C GLN A 213 -10.47 -9.55 -7.81
N ASP A 214 -11.21 -9.21 -8.87
CA ASP A 214 -12.21 -8.14 -8.80
C ASP A 214 -13.56 -8.74 -8.39
N THR A 215 -13.89 -8.64 -7.10
CA THR A 215 -15.13 -9.19 -6.53
C THR A 215 -16.37 -8.39 -6.95
N ALA A 216 -16.20 -7.18 -7.50
CA ALA A 216 -17.29 -6.31 -7.95
C ALA A 216 -17.79 -6.68 -9.36
N VAL A 217 -17.02 -7.42 -10.15
CA VAL A 217 -17.38 -7.80 -11.53
C VAL A 217 -17.49 -9.30 -11.74
N GLY A 218 -18.38 -9.72 -12.64
CA GLY A 218 -18.56 -11.14 -12.97
C GLY A 218 -17.52 -11.70 -13.94
N SER A 219 -16.76 -10.86 -14.63
CA SER A 219 -15.71 -11.27 -15.58
C SER A 219 -14.75 -10.11 -15.82
N VAL A 220 -13.46 -10.39 -15.88
CA VAL A 220 -12.39 -9.53 -16.37
C VAL A 220 -11.84 -10.17 -17.65
N CYS A 221 -11.83 -9.45 -18.76
CA CYS A 221 -11.24 -9.97 -20.00
C CYS A 221 -9.71 -9.94 -19.93
N TRP A 222 -9.01 -10.79 -20.69
CA TRP A 222 -7.54 -10.83 -20.70
C TRP A 222 -6.91 -9.45 -20.98
N SER A 223 -7.45 -8.71 -21.95
CA SER A 223 -6.95 -7.36 -22.26
C SER A 223 -7.21 -6.35 -21.15
N GLU A 224 -8.24 -6.57 -20.34
CA GLU A 224 -8.54 -5.75 -19.17
C GLU A 224 -7.60 -6.09 -18.01
N ALA A 225 -7.38 -7.38 -17.75
CA ALA A 225 -6.40 -7.86 -16.77
C ALA A 225 -4.98 -7.35 -17.08
N LEU A 226 -4.60 -7.36 -18.37
CA LEU A 226 -3.35 -6.76 -18.83
C LEU A 226 -3.30 -5.25 -18.57
N ALA A 227 -4.38 -4.53 -18.89
CA ALA A 227 -4.43 -3.10 -18.66
C ALA A 227 -4.34 -2.75 -17.16
N ARG A 228 -4.96 -3.54 -16.28
CA ARG A 228 -4.89 -3.39 -14.83
C ARG A 228 -3.49 -3.65 -14.30
N SER A 229 -2.86 -4.75 -14.71
CA SER A 229 -1.47 -5.06 -14.33
C SER A 229 -0.50 -3.94 -14.72
N ARG A 230 -0.67 -3.37 -15.91
CA ARG A 230 0.16 -2.26 -16.40
C ARG A 230 -0.15 -0.90 -15.77
N ALA A 231 -1.33 -0.73 -15.20
CA ALA A 231 -1.70 0.52 -14.53
C ALA A 231 -0.95 0.70 -13.20
N VAL A 232 -0.40 -0.39 -12.66
CA VAL A 232 0.39 -0.43 -11.41
C VAL A 232 1.85 -0.80 -11.68
N GLY A 233 2.36 -0.51 -12.89
CA GLY A 233 3.77 -0.73 -13.25
C GLY A 233 4.19 -2.17 -13.52
N GLY A 234 3.27 -3.14 -13.48
CA GLY A 234 3.53 -4.56 -13.77
C GLY A 234 3.11 -4.98 -15.18
N ASP A 235 3.06 -6.29 -15.39
CA ASP A 235 2.43 -6.94 -16.56
C ASP A 235 1.70 -8.21 -16.09
N LEU A 236 0.95 -8.88 -16.97
CA LEU A 236 0.47 -10.22 -16.65
C LEU A 236 1.64 -11.19 -16.58
N VAL A 237 1.60 -12.10 -15.61
CA VAL A 237 2.73 -13.00 -15.32
C VAL A 237 3.21 -13.77 -16.54
N SER A 238 4.52 -13.78 -16.71
CA SER A 238 5.25 -14.68 -17.58
C SER A 238 5.70 -15.91 -16.79
N LEU A 239 5.58 -17.10 -17.36
CA LEU A 239 6.03 -18.34 -16.71
C LEU A 239 7.15 -18.94 -17.55
N THR A 240 8.38 -18.73 -17.11
CA THR A 240 9.61 -19.10 -17.82
C THR A 240 10.25 -20.38 -17.31
N SER A 241 9.79 -20.89 -16.16
CA SER A 241 10.28 -22.14 -15.58
C SER A 241 9.22 -22.86 -14.74
N ALA A 242 9.41 -24.16 -14.54
CA ALA A 242 8.55 -24.94 -13.65
C ALA A 242 8.65 -24.51 -12.18
N ALA A 243 9.80 -24.00 -11.75
CA ALA A 243 10.00 -23.52 -10.38
C ALA A 243 9.24 -22.20 -10.13
N GLU A 244 9.21 -21.32 -11.14
CA GLU A 244 8.42 -20.10 -11.13
C GLU A 244 6.92 -20.38 -11.09
N GLU A 245 6.43 -21.27 -11.96
CA GLU A 245 5.04 -21.71 -11.92
C GLU A 245 4.68 -22.31 -10.56
N ASP A 246 5.55 -23.15 -9.98
CA ASP A 246 5.32 -23.69 -8.65
C ASP A 246 5.27 -22.61 -7.56
N PHE A 247 6.13 -21.59 -7.62
CA PHE A 247 6.07 -20.46 -6.68
C PHE A 247 4.73 -19.73 -6.78
N VAL A 248 4.37 -19.28 -7.99
CA VAL A 248 3.16 -18.49 -8.25
C VAL A 248 1.89 -19.28 -7.91
N ARG A 249 1.85 -20.57 -8.24
CA ARG A 249 0.70 -21.46 -8.01
C ARG A 249 0.49 -21.80 -6.53
N LEU A 250 1.55 -21.74 -5.72
CA LEU A 250 1.52 -22.11 -4.30
C LEU A 250 1.44 -20.89 -3.37
N MET A 251 1.29 -19.68 -3.91
CA MET A 251 0.92 -18.51 -3.10
C MET A 251 -0.45 -18.77 -2.45
N ASP A 252 -0.59 -18.39 -1.17
CA ASP A 252 -1.77 -18.72 -0.36
C ASP A 252 -3.09 -18.18 -0.97
N ASP A 253 -3.00 -17.10 -1.76
CA ASP A 253 -4.14 -16.40 -2.36
C ASP A 253 -4.49 -16.93 -3.77
N CYS A 254 -3.68 -17.83 -4.34
CA CYS A 254 -3.97 -18.47 -5.63
C CYS A 254 -5.06 -19.53 -5.44
N LEU A 255 -6.33 -19.15 -5.62
CA LEU A 255 -7.46 -20.03 -5.32
C LEU A 255 -8.12 -20.66 -6.55
N ASP A 256 -8.02 -20.03 -7.73
CA ASP A 256 -8.76 -20.43 -8.93
C ASP A 256 -7.86 -20.57 -10.18
N ALA A 257 -8.30 -20.05 -11.32
CA ALA A 257 -7.60 -20.16 -12.60
C ALA A 257 -7.35 -18.78 -13.22
N PRO A 258 -6.37 -18.01 -12.70
CA PRO A 258 -6.14 -16.64 -13.13
C PRO A 258 -5.68 -16.56 -14.59
N TRP A 259 -5.97 -15.43 -15.24
CA TRP A 259 -5.29 -15.05 -16.47
C TRP A 259 -3.77 -14.93 -16.25
N ILE A 260 -3.00 -15.41 -17.23
CA ILE A 260 -1.55 -15.21 -17.33
C ILE A 260 -1.20 -14.46 -18.61
N GLY A 261 0.05 -14.01 -18.77
CA GLY A 261 0.49 -13.14 -19.87
C GLY A 261 0.59 -13.81 -21.25
N TYR A 262 0.10 -15.04 -21.40
CA TYR A 262 0.23 -15.79 -22.65
C TYR A 262 -0.62 -15.16 -23.76
N GLN A 263 0.02 -14.77 -24.87
CA GLN A 263 -0.64 -14.07 -25.98
C GLN A 263 -1.11 -14.97 -27.12
N GLY A 264 -0.61 -16.21 -27.18
CA GLY A 264 -0.92 -17.16 -28.25
C GLY A 264 0.32 -17.69 -28.97
N GLU A 265 0.11 -18.70 -29.81
CA GLU A 265 1.20 -19.37 -30.52
C GLU A 265 2.02 -18.40 -31.39
N GLY A 266 3.34 -18.44 -31.22
CA GLY A 266 4.29 -17.66 -32.02
C GLY A 266 4.44 -16.20 -31.58
N LEU A 267 3.80 -15.79 -30.50
CA LEU A 267 4.01 -14.50 -29.85
C LEU A 267 4.83 -14.67 -28.55
N PRO A 268 5.59 -13.64 -28.13
CA PRO A 268 6.17 -13.62 -26.79
C PRO A 268 5.09 -13.50 -25.71
N TRP A 269 5.48 -13.59 -24.44
CA TRP A 269 4.67 -13.15 -23.30
C TRP A 269 4.32 -11.65 -23.44
N SER A 270 3.30 -11.19 -22.71
CA SER A 270 2.79 -9.82 -22.82
C SER A 270 3.81 -8.74 -22.44
N ASP A 271 4.71 -9.06 -21.52
CA ASP A 271 5.89 -8.29 -21.12
C ASP A 271 7.04 -8.30 -22.16
N GLY A 272 6.94 -9.15 -23.19
CA GLY A 272 7.93 -9.30 -24.25
C GLY A 272 8.91 -10.46 -24.07
N GLU A 273 8.83 -11.20 -22.96
CA GLU A 273 9.70 -12.34 -22.73
C GLU A 273 9.45 -13.49 -23.71
N PRO A 274 10.50 -14.24 -24.11
CA PRO A 274 10.34 -15.37 -25.01
C PRO A 274 9.64 -16.54 -24.30
N VAL A 275 8.69 -17.17 -24.99
CA VAL A 275 8.07 -18.41 -24.51
C VAL A 275 9.06 -19.59 -24.63
N VAL A 276 9.79 -19.86 -23.55
CA VAL A 276 10.78 -20.95 -23.45
C VAL A 276 10.28 -22.15 -22.62
N TYR A 277 9.19 -21.96 -21.89
CA TYR A 277 8.55 -22.94 -21.04
C TYR A 277 7.05 -22.96 -21.31
N THR A 278 6.44 -24.14 -21.23
CA THR A 278 4.99 -24.34 -21.33
C THR A 278 4.58 -25.51 -20.47
N ASN A 279 3.45 -25.41 -19.78
CA ASN A 279 2.90 -26.50 -18.97
C ASN A 279 1.43 -26.80 -19.32
N TRP A 280 1.12 -27.08 -20.59
CA TRP A 280 -0.27 -27.34 -21.00
C TRP A 280 -0.88 -28.55 -20.30
N LEU A 281 -2.14 -28.41 -19.85
CA LEU A 281 -2.91 -29.55 -19.35
C LEU A 281 -3.09 -30.62 -20.43
N SER A 282 -3.40 -31.84 -20.00
CA SER A 282 -3.62 -32.95 -20.93
C SER A 282 -4.78 -32.64 -21.89
N GLY A 283 -4.46 -32.50 -23.19
CA GLY A 283 -5.43 -32.14 -24.23
C GLY A 283 -5.45 -30.66 -24.58
N GLN A 284 -4.61 -29.85 -23.93
CA GLN A 284 -4.38 -28.44 -24.22
C GLN A 284 -3.07 -28.22 -24.99
N PRO A 285 -2.96 -27.14 -25.78
CA PRO A 285 -4.04 -26.22 -26.10
C PRO A 285 -5.11 -26.86 -27.02
N SER A 286 -6.39 -26.57 -26.78
CA SER A 286 -7.56 -27.10 -27.51
C SER A 286 -8.00 -26.19 -28.67
N GLY A 287 -7.55 -24.93 -28.67
CA GLY A 287 -7.95 -23.89 -29.62
C GLY A 287 -9.19 -23.11 -29.18
N ASP A 288 -9.53 -23.10 -27.89
CA ASP A 288 -10.67 -22.38 -27.33
C ASP A 288 -10.40 -20.87 -27.19
N GLY A 289 -9.15 -20.43 -27.34
CA GLY A 289 -8.76 -19.02 -27.48
C GLY A 289 -7.25 -18.83 -27.62
N PRO A 290 -6.77 -17.60 -27.85
CA PRO A 290 -5.34 -17.32 -27.95
C PRO A 290 -4.66 -17.14 -26.58
N HIS A 291 -5.43 -16.87 -25.53
CA HIS A 291 -4.92 -16.59 -24.19
C HIS A 291 -5.03 -17.80 -23.28
N ALA A 292 -4.27 -17.82 -22.19
CA ALA A 292 -4.27 -18.95 -21.26
C ALA A 292 -4.61 -18.52 -19.83
N THR A 293 -5.16 -19.48 -19.09
CA THR A 293 -5.19 -19.45 -17.63
C THR A 293 -4.32 -20.57 -17.07
N MET A 294 -3.81 -20.35 -15.86
CA MET A 294 -3.08 -21.36 -15.08
C MET A 294 -4.00 -21.93 -14.00
N THR A 295 -3.91 -23.20 -13.64
CA THR A 295 -4.59 -23.74 -12.45
C THR A 295 -3.78 -23.51 -11.17
N CYS A 296 -4.40 -22.92 -10.15
CA CYS A 296 -3.81 -22.82 -8.81
C CYS A 296 -3.91 -24.12 -7.99
N ALA A 297 -4.72 -25.10 -8.40
CA ALA A 297 -4.98 -26.28 -7.60
C ALA A 297 -3.72 -27.12 -7.31
N PRO A 298 -3.42 -27.49 -6.04
CA PRO A 298 -2.23 -28.28 -5.71
C PRO A 298 -2.15 -29.65 -6.39
N SER A 299 -3.30 -30.21 -6.78
CA SER A 299 -3.41 -31.53 -7.38
C SER A 299 -3.24 -31.55 -8.90
N GLU A 300 -3.28 -30.39 -9.56
CA GLU A 300 -3.21 -30.29 -11.02
C GLU A 300 -2.50 -28.99 -11.38
N ALA A 301 -1.30 -29.11 -11.96
CA ALA A 301 -0.54 -28.00 -12.50
C ALA A 301 -0.66 -28.00 -14.02
N GLY A 302 -0.97 -26.84 -14.59
CA GLY A 302 -0.90 -26.62 -16.02
C GLY A 302 -1.84 -25.54 -16.53
N TRP A 303 -1.84 -25.36 -17.84
CA TRP A 303 -2.51 -24.25 -18.50
C TRP A 303 -3.66 -24.71 -19.39
N ASN A 304 -4.65 -23.84 -19.53
CA ASN A 304 -5.81 -24.01 -20.39
C ASN A 304 -5.96 -22.79 -21.30
N ASP A 305 -5.97 -22.97 -22.62
CA ASP A 305 -6.24 -21.86 -23.53
C ASP A 305 -7.74 -21.58 -23.58
N ILE A 306 -8.14 -20.33 -23.35
CA ILE A 306 -9.54 -19.92 -23.25
C ILE A 306 -9.75 -18.50 -23.81
N GLY A 307 -10.99 -18.01 -23.75
CA GLY A 307 -11.34 -16.61 -24.03
C GLY A 307 -11.92 -16.36 -25.42
N GLY A 308 -11.88 -17.35 -26.32
CA GLY A 308 -12.33 -17.20 -27.70
C GLY A 308 -11.65 -16.04 -28.44
N PRO A 309 -12.21 -15.57 -29.55
CA PRO A 309 -11.67 -14.42 -30.29
C PRO A 309 -11.75 -13.09 -29.52
N SER A 310 -12.57 -13.02 -28.48
CA SER A 310 -12.75 -11.81 -27.67
C SER A 310 -11.76 -11.67 -26.53
N GLY A 311 -11.07 -12.75 -26.15
CA GLY A 311 -10.23 -12.78 -24.95
C GLY A 311 -11.02 -12.60 -23.65
N CYS A 312 -12.26 -13.07 -23.60
CA CYS A 312 -13.15 -12.91 -22.45
C CYS A 312 -13.80 -14.25 -22.10
N TRP A 313 -13.89 -14.57 -20.81
CA TRP A 313 -14.52 -15.80 -20.34
C TRP A 313 -15.53 -15.52 -19.21
N PRO A 314 -16.72 -16.15 -19.20
CA PRO A 314 -17.72 -15.96 -18.14
C PRO A 314 -17.22 -16.42 -16.78
N ASN A 315 -17.53 -15.66 -15.72
CA ASN A 315 -17.18 -15.99 -14.33
C ASN A 315 -15.68 -16.14 -14.10
N LEU A 316 -14.88 -15.35 -14.82
CA LEU A 316 -13.43 -15.33 -14.67
C LEU A 316 -13.00 -13.89 -14.44
N ASN A 317 -12.81 -13.55 -13.17
CA ASN A 317 -12.50 -12.23 -12.65
C ASN A 317 -11.17 -12.21 -11.89
N PHE A 318 -10.27 -13.15 -12.22
CA PHE A 318 -8.98 -13.35 -11.57
C PHE A 318 -7.83 -13.22 -12.55
N TRP A 319 -6.72 -12.65 -12.13
CA TRP A 319 -5.50 -12.57 -12.91
C TRP A 319 -4.26 -12.58 -12.02
N MET A 320 -3.11 -12.85 -12.63
CA MET A 320 -1.82 -12.83 -11.96
C MET A 320 -0.93 -11.77 -12.61
N SER A 321 -0.47 -10.82 -11.79
CA SER A 321 0.47 -9.77 -12.21
C SER A 321 1.89 -10.11 -11.76
N GLU A 322 2.85 -9.58 -12.50
CA GLU A 322 4.28 -9.71 -12.24
C GLU A 322 4.98 -8.35 -12.40
N TRP A 323 5.94 -8.07 -11.52
CA TRP A 323 6.88 -6.96 -11.65
C TRP A 323 8.31 -7.50 -11.71
N SER A 324 9.00 -7.12 -12.78
CA SER A 324 10.38 -7.51 -13.09
C SER A 324 11.24 -6.34 -13.56
N ALA A 325 10.68 -5.12 -13.61
CA ALA A 325 11.39 -3.94 -14.04
C ALA A 325 12.51 -3.54 -13.06
N ASP A 326 13.69 -3.26 -13.60
CA ASP A 326 14.83 -2.64 -12.92
C ASP A 326 15.38 -1.56 -13.85
N CYS A 327 14.72 -0.41 -13.86
CA CYS A 327 15.02 0.68 -14.78
C CYS A 327 16.36 1.37 -14.48
N ASN A 328 16.78 1.34 -13.20
CA ASN A 328 18.02 1.96 -12.76
C ASN A 328 19.23 0.99 -12.88
N ASN A 329 18.99 -0.29 -13.16
CA ASN A 329 19.94 -1.38 -13.33
C ASN A 329 20.82 -1.64 -12.10
N ASP A 330 20.26 -1.51 -10.89
CA ASP A 330 20.95 -1.81 -9.64
C ASP A 330 20.83 -3.29 -9.22
N GLY A 331 20.05 -4.08 -9.96
CA GLY A 331 19.79 -5.50 -9.72
C GLY A 331 18.65 -5.75 -8.74
N ILE A 332 17.86 -4.75 -8.37
CA ILE A 332 16.68 -4.85 -7.52
C ILE A 332 15.45 -4.45 -8.33
N VAL A 333 14.38 -5.23 -8.24
CA VAL A 333 13.12 -4.89 -8.91
C VAL A 333 12.52 -3.63 -8.29
N ASP A 334 12.21 -2.66 -9.15
CA ASP A 334 11.75 -1.32 -8.82
C ASP A 334 10.52 -1.34 -7.88
N PHE A 335 9.56 -2.23 -8.13
CA PHE A 335 8.36 -2.38 -7.31
C PHE A 335 8.67 -2.58 -5.82
N GLY A 336 9.63 -3.46 -5.49
CA GLY A 336 10.05 -3.64 -4.10
C GLY A 336 10.77 -2.43 -3.51
N GLN A 337 11.44 -1.64 -4.35
CA GLN A 337 12.09 -0.41 -3.91
C GLN A 337 11.07 0.71 -3.67
N ILE A 338 9.98 0.77 -4.43
CA ILE A 338 8.83 1.64 -4.15
C ILE A 338 8.23 1.26 -2.80
N LEU A 339 7.91 -0.03 -2.59
CA LEU A 339 7.30 -0.49 -1.33
C LEU A 339 8.15 -0.17 -0.10
N SER A 340 9.48 -0.29 -0.22
CA SER A 340 10.38 0.06 0.89
C SER A 340 10.59 1.57 1.10
N GLY A 341 10.05 2.42 0.23
CA GLY A 341 10.31 3.87 0.19
C GLY A 341 11.74 4.23 -0.27
N THR A 342 12.48 3.28 -0.86
CA THR A 342 13.82 3.52 -1.42
C THR A 342 13.74 4.31 -2.73
N LEU A 343 12.71 4.05 -3.54
CA LEU A 343 12.38 4.82 -4.73
C LEU A 343 11.07 5.56 -4.51
N THR A 344 11.00 6.80 -4.99
CA THR A 344 9.80 7.62 -4.95
C THR A 344 8.92 7.32 -6.15
N ASP A 345 7.63 7.13 -5.88
CA ASP A 345 6.53 7.04 -6.86
C ASP A 345 5.46 8.04 -6.41
N SER A 346 5.54 9.27 -6.93
CA SER A 346 4.72 10.39 -6.43
C SER A 346 3.28 10.35 -6.94
N ASP A 347 3.03 9.65 -8.05
CA ASP A 347 1.70 9.55 -8.67
C ASP A 347 1.04 8.19 -8.46
N LEU A 348 1.72 7.28 -7.73
CA LEU A 348 1.26 5.96 -7.30
C LEU A 348 0.87 5.06 -8.48
N ASN A 349 1.60 5.20 -9.60
CA ASN A 349 1.36 4.39 -10.79
C ASN A 349 2.20 3.09 -10.84
N GLY A 350 2.99 2.83 -9.80
CA GLY A 350 3.84 1.65 -9.66
C GLY A 350 5.12 1.69 -10.49
N ILE A 351 5.44 2.84 -11.09
CA ILE A 351 6.69 3.09 -11.81
C ILE A 351 7.44 4.20 -11.07
N PRO A 352 8.73 4.01 -10.69
CA PRO A 352 9.46 5.05 -10.00
C PRO A 352 9.55 6.35 -10.80
N ASP A 353 9.43 7.52 -10.14
CA ASP A 353 9.49 8.85 -10.76
C ASP A 353 10.75 9.02 -11.66
N GLN A 354 11.88 8.43 -11.24
CA GLN A 354 13.14 8.50 -11.99
C GLN A 354 13.12 7.72 -13.31
N CYS A 355 12.15 6.83 -13.48
CA CYS A 355 11.95 5.93 -14.61
C CYS A 355 10.78 6.35 -15.48
N GLU A 356 10.16 7.46 -15.13
CA GLU A 356 9.12 8.08 -15.91
C GLU A 356 9.63 9.20 -16.80
N LEU A 357 8.90 9.40 -17.89
CA LEU A 357 9.21 10.41 -18.88
C LEU A 357 8.55 11.74 -18.53
N GLY A 358 9.25 12.82 -18.85
CA GLY A 358 8.72 14.17 -18.77
C GLY A 358 9.34 15.09 -19.82
N ALA A 359 8.80 16.29 -19.94
CA ALA A 359 9.31 17.31 -20.82
C ALA A 359 10.68 17.82 -20.30
N CYS A 360 11.65 17.81 -21.19
CA CYS A 360 13.01 18.24 -20.98
C CYS A 360 13.34 19.38 -21.94
N CYS A 361 13.69 20.54 -21.40
CA CYS A 361 14.15 21.68 -22.18
C CYS A 361 15.66 21.67 -22.35
N ILE A 362 16.14 21.48 -23.57
CA ILE A 362 17.56 21.59 -23.93
C ILE A 362 17.71 22.84 -24.80
N GLY A 363 18.11 23.95 -24.17
CA GLY A 363 18.02 25.27 -24.78
C GLY A 363 16.57 25.62 -25.12
N THR A 364 16.28 26.00 -26.37
CA THR A 364 14.91 26.31 -26.82
C THR A 364 14.14 25.09 -27.34
N SER A 365 14.73 23.89 -27.29
CA SER A 365 14.10 22.67 -27.81
C SER A 365 13.53 21.83 -26.67
N CYS A 366 12.30 21.38 -26.82
CA CYS A 366 11.68 20.44 -25.90
C CYS A 366 11.74 19.02 -26.45
N VAL A 367 12.12 18.06 -25.61
CA VAL A 367 12.01 16.62 -25.86
C VAL A 367 11.36 15.93 -24.66
N VAL A 368 10.70 14.80 -24.87
CA VAL A 368 10.23 13.94 -23.77
C VAL A 368 11.33 12.94 -23.47
N ALA A 369 11.84 12.93 -22.24
CA ALA A 369 12.97 12.11 -21.82
C ALA A 369 12.85 11.77 -20.32
N LEU A 370 13.66 10.82 -19.84
CA LEU A 370 13.83 10.58 -18.41
C LEU A 370 14.50 11.80 -17.76
N SER A 371 14.25 12.02 -16.47
CA SER A 371 14.92 13.07 -15.69
C SER A 371 16.45 12.96 -15.79
N SER A 372 16.98 11.76 -15.58
CA SER A 372 18.42 11.44 -15.70
C SER A 372 19.00 11.75 -17.08
N SER A 373 18.25 11.44 -18.14
CA SER A 373 18.65 11.72 -19.51
C SER A 373 18.60 13.21 -19.83
N CYS A 374 17.63 13.93 -19.25
CA CYS A 374 17.52 15.37 -19.37
C CYS A 374 18.71 16.07 -18.73
N ASP A 375 19.06 15.68 -17.49
CA ASP A 375 20.18 16.23 -16.74
C ASP A 375 21.51 15.94 -17.44
N ALA A 376 21.70 14.72 -17.94
CA ALA A 376 22.89 14.34 -18.71
C ALA A 376 23.06 15.16 -20.01
N ALA A 377 21.97 15.64 -20.59
CA ALA A 377 21.98 16.52 -21.75
C ALA A 377 22.15 18.02 -21.39
N GLY A 378 22.28 18.36 -20.10
CA GLY A 378 22.32 19.75 -19.62
C GLY A 378 20.99 20.47 -19.79
N GLY A 379 19.88 19.73 -19.85
CA GLY A 379 18.54 20.26 -19.97
C GLY A 379 17.89 20.58 -18.63
N GLN A 380 16.71 21.18 -18.67
CA GLN A 380 15.85 21.44 -17.52
C GLN A 380 14.60 20.54 -17.60
N PHE A 381 14.48 19.62 -16.65
CA PHE A 381 13.33 18.73 -16.54
C PHE A 381 12.13 19.45 -15.93
N SER A 382 10.95 19.29 -16.53
CA SER A 382 9.71 19.98 -16.12
C SER A 382 8.80 19.10 -15.25
N GLY A 383 9.32 17.99 -14.74
CA GLY A 383 8.60 17.01 -13.93
C GLY A 383 8.07 15.84 -14.75
N VAL A 384 7.80 14.73 -14.05
CA VAL A 384 7.15 13.53 -14.57
C VAL A 384 5.81 13.88 -15.23
N GLY A 385 5.45 13.17 -16.31
CA GLY A 385 4.18 13.31 -17.01
C GLY A 385 4.00 14.64 -17.80
N SER A 386 4.93 15.58 -17.65
CA SER A 386 4.90 16.83 -18.39
C SER A 386 5.14 16.59 -19.89
N THR A 387 4.46 17.35 -20.75
CA THR A 387 4.58 17.20 -22.21
C THR A 387 5.16 18.45 -22.85
N CYS A 388 5.83 18.27 -23.98
CA CYS A 388 6.33 19.39 -24.78
C CYS A 388 5.22 20.25 -25.44
N GLY A 389 3.95 19.85 -25.32
CA GLY A 389 2.83 20.68 -25.74
C GLY A 389 2.46 21.77 -24.72
N SER A 390 2.76 21.54 -23.45
CA SER A 390 2.44 22.45 -22.34
C SER A 390 3.65 23.25 -21.84
N ILE A 391 4.86 22.85 -22.21
CA ILE A 391 6.12 23.48 -21.78
C ILE A 391 6.68 24.36 -22.91
N VAL A 392 7.00 25.60 -22.55
CA VAL A 392 7.73 26.52 -23.44
C VAL A 392 9.18 26.54 -22.98
N CYS A 393 10.07 25.99 -23.80
CA CYS A 393 11.50 26.08 -23.56
C CYS A 393 11.99 27.45 -24.01
N GLU A 394 12.09 28.35 -23.06
CA GLU A 394 12.75 29.64 -23.28
C GLU A 394 14.26 29.43 -23.43
N PRO A 395 14.96 30.32 -24.16
CA PRO A 395 16.42 30.36 -24.07
C PRO A 395 16.82 30.41 -22.60
N ALA A 396 17.88 29.70 -22.21
CA ALA A 396 18.46 29.85 -20.88
C ALA A 396 18.63 31.36 -20.64
N VAL A 397 17.81 31.92 -19.76
CA VAL A 397 17.85 33.34 -19.44
C VAL A 397 19.25 33.58 -18.88
N ASP A 398 20.05 34.38 -19.58
CA ASP A 398 21.35 34.83 -19.10
C ASP A 398 21.22 35.24 -17.65
N ALA A 399 22.05 34.61 -16.82
CA ALA A 399 21.88 34.53 -15.37
C ALA A 399 22.05 35.88 -14.63
N CYS A 400 22.11 37.01 -15.32
CA CYS A 400 22.27 38.32 -14.73
C CYS A 400 21.57 39.40 -15.57
N PRO A 401 20.40 39.92 -15.14
CA PRO A 401 19.78 41.10 -15.77
C PRO A 401 20.67 42.36 -15.87
N GLY A 402 21.82 42.35 -15.17
CA GLY A 402 22.82 43.41 -15.19
C GLY A 402 23.98 43.20 -16.16
N ASP A 403 24.10 42.03 -16.79
CA ASP A 403 25.05 41.78 -17.88
C ASP A 403 24.38 42.26 -19.18
N ILE A 404 24.62 43.52 -19.51
CA ILE A 404 24.01 44.17 -20.67
C ILE A 404 24.81 43.87 -21.93
N THR A 405 26.07 43.47 -21.77
CA THR A 405 26.99 43.21 -22.87
C THR A 405 26.99 41.74 -23.33
N ASP A 406 26.36 40.86 -22.56
CA ASP A 406 26.25 39.41 -22.79
C ASP A 406 27.63 38.73 -22.83
N ASP A 407 28.52 39.15 -21.92
CA ASP A 407 29.90 38.64 -21.83
C ASP A 407 30.15 37.70 -20.65
N GLY A 408 29.10 37.43 -19.86
CA GLY A 408 29.10 36.56 -18.69
C GLY A 408 29.60 37.23 -17.41
N GLN A 409 29.86 38.55 -17.41
CA GLN A 409 30.26 39.32 -16.23
C GLN A 409 29.33 40.52 -16.02
N VAL A 410 29.13 40.93 -14.76
CA VAL A 410 28.47 42.19 -14.41
C VAL A 410 29.52 43.16 -13.92
N ASP A 411 30.06 43.98 -14.81
CA ASP A 411 31.16 44.88 -14.50
C ASP A 411 30.99 46.30 -15.09
N PHE A 412 32.07 47.07 -15.12
CA PHE A 412 32.01 48.46 -15.56
C PHE A 412 31.66 48.60 -17.05
N THR A 413 31.84 47.54 -17.83
CA THR A 413 31.62 47.49 -19.28
C THR A 413 30.12 47.49 -19.59
N ASP A 414 29.29 46.86 -18.75
CA ASP A 414 27.82 46.90 -18.84
C ASP A 414 27.27 48.30 -18.54
N LEU A 415 27.82 48.94 -17.50
CA LEU A 415 27.48 50.31 -17.12
C LEU A 415 27.82 51.32 -18.21
N LEU A 416 28.89 51.09 -18.98
CA LEU A 416 29.28 51.93 -20.10
C LEU A 416 28.23 51.95 -21.22
N ILE A 417 27.56 50.83 -21.49
CA ILE A 417 26.46 50.80 -22.48
C ILE A 417 25.31 51.71 -22.04
N ILE A 418 24.90 51.61 -20.77
CA ILE A 418 23.82 52.43 -20.22
C ILE A 418 24.18 53.92 -20.25
N VAL A 419 25.40 54.28 -19.83
CA VAL A 419 25.83 55.69 -19.78
C VAL A 419 26.10 56.25 -21.18
N SER A 420 26.59 55.45 -22.12
CA SER A 420 26.84 55.91 -23.50
C SER A 420 25.56 56.19 -24.28
N THR A 421 24.44 55.58 -23.88
CA THR A 421 23.11 55.82 -24.44
C THR A 421 22.35 56.93 -23.68
N TRP A 422 22.91 57.43 -22.56
CA TRP A 422 22.35 58.56 -21.82
C TRP A 422 22.76 59.90 -22.44
N GLY A 423 21.79 60.56 -23.06
CA GLY A 423 21.93 61.88 -23.65
C GLY A 423 20.56 62.47 -23.98
N PRO A 424 20.48 63.74 -24.43
CA PRO A 424 19.21 64.32 -24.87
C PRO A 424 18.66 63.47 -26.02
N CYS A 425 17.38 63.08 -25.93
CA CYS A 425 16.67 62.50 -27.07
C CYS A 425 16.80 63.48 -28.24
N SER A 426 17.22 63.00 -29.42
CA SER A 426 17.20 63.83 -30.61
C SER A 426 15.76 64.27 -30.88
N ASP A 427 15.50 65.58 -30.95
CA ASP A 427 14.18 66.11 -31.26
C ASP A 427 13.69 65.53 -32.60
N GLY A 428 12.68 64.66 -32.50
CA GLY A 428 11.98 64.00 -33.59
C GLY A 428 10.68 63.39 -33.09
#